data_AF-A0A8T4UG81-F1
#
_entry.id   AF-A0A8T4UG81-F1
#
_cell.length_a   1.000
_cell.length_b   1.000
_cell.length_c   1.000
_cell.angle_alpha   90.00
_cell.angle_beta   90.00
_cell.angle_gamma   90.00
#
_symmetry.space_group_name_H-M   'P 1'
#
loop_
_entity.id
_entity.type
_entity.pdbx_description
1 polymer ?
#
loop_
_entity_poly.entity_id
_entity_poly.type
_entity_poly.pdbx_seq_one_letter_code
_entity_poly.pdbx_strand_id
1 'polypeptide(L)' 'MVKYFCKSCSYRFTTKGERIPRDCPACGVKGDVSKDYDADTLLKEVIEEDF' A
#
# COMPACT_ATOMS: atom_id res chain seq x y z
N MET A 1 -2.13 -4.75 9.71
CA MET A 1 -1.00 -3.86 9.36
C MET A 1 -1.10 -3.62 7.86
N VAL A 2 -0.97 -2.37 7.40
CA VAL A 2 -1.11 -2.05 5.98
C VAL A 2 0.28 -1.97 5.36
N LYS A 3 0.47 -2.64 4.22
CA LYS A 3 1.69 -2.57 3.43
C LYS A 3 1.62 -1.35 2.51
N TYR A 4 2.74 -0.68 2.36
CA TYR A 4 2.93 0.46 1.48
C TYR A 4 4.18 0.23 0.65
N PHE A 5 4.19 0.78 -0.56
CA PHE A 5 5.38 0.82 -1.39
C PHE A 5 5.63 2.23 -1.91
N CYS A 6 6.90 2.61 -2.00
CA CYS A 6 7.30 3.84 -2.64
C CYS A 6 7.50 3.63 -4.14
N LYS A 7 6.84 4.43 -4.97
CA LYS A 7 6.98 4.38 -6.44
C LYS A 7 8.33 4.94 -6.92
N SER A 8 8.92 5.86 -6.17
CA SER A 8 10.22 6.46 -6.51
C SER A 8 11.41 5.52 -6.28
N CYS A 9 11.46 4.81 -5.15
CA CYS A 9 12.61 3.94 -4.80
C CYS A 9 12.26 2.46 -4.68
N SER A 10 11.01 2.08 -4.96
CA SER A 10 10.47 0.71 -4.82
C SER A 10 10.57 0.11 -3.41
N TYR A 11 10.87 0.91 -2.39
CA TYR A 11 10.95 0.44 -1.00
C TYR A 11 9.57 0.06 -0.46
N ARG A 12 9.46 -1.13 0.12
CA ARG A 12 8.22 -1.66 0.72
C ARG A 12 8.31 -1.64 2.24
N PHE A 13 7.27 -1.17 2.90
CA PHE A 13 7.22 -1.07 4.35
C PHE A 13 5.79 -1.19 4.89
N THR A 14 5.67 -1.63 6.13
CA THR A 14 4.38 -1.80 6.82
C THR A 14 4.19 -0.73 7.86
N THR A 15 3.00 -0.14 7.93
CA THR A 15 2.62 0.75 9.03
C THR A 15 1.35 0.27 9.73
N LYS A 16 1.19 0.65 11.00
CA LYS A 16 0.01 0.32 11.81
C LYS A 16 -1.20 1.22 11.51
N GLY A 17 -1.04 2.24 10.67
CA GLY A 17 -2.10 3.20 10.34
C GLY A 17 -2.73 2.94 8.97
N GLU A 18 -4.02 3.23 8.85
CA GLU A 18 -4.74 3.23 7.57
C GLU A 18 -4.44 4.46 6.71
N ARG A 19 -3.85 5.51 7.31
CA ARG A 19 -3.42 6.72 6.60
C ARG A 19 -2.17 6.44 5.78
N ILE A 20 -2.23 6.80 4.49
CA ILE A 20 -1.11 6.74 3.57
C ILE A 20 0.00 7.66 4.09
N PRO A 21 1.23 7.15 4.33
CA PRO A 21 2.37 7.96 4.69
C PRO A 21 2.64 8.99 3.60
N ARG A 22 2.87 10.26 3.97
CA ARG A 22 3.23 11.30 2.99
C ARG A 22 4.66 11.14 2.50
N ASP A 23 5.53 10.61 3.33
CA ASP A 23 6.97 10.52 3.09
C ASP A 23 7.41 9.06 3.06
N CYS A 24 8.27 8.71 2.10
CA CYS A 24 8.94 7.41 2.11
C CYS A 24 10.04 7.37 3.18
N PRO A 25 10.05 6.37 4.10
CA PRO A 25 11.07 6.27 5.14
C PRO A 25 12.48 5.93 4.63
N ALA A 26 12.61 5.46 3.38
CA ALA A 26 13.89 5.10 2.79
C ALA A 26 14.55 6.25 2.01
N CYS A 27 13.78 6.94 1.15
CA CYS A 27 14.32 7.98 0.27
C CYS A 27 13.86 9.41 0.63
N GLY A 28 12.90 9.57 1.55
CA GLY A 28 12.37 10.88 1.94
C GLY A 28 11.51 11.57 0.88
N VAL A 29 11.21 10.92 -0.25
CA VAL A 29 10.36 11.50 -1.30
C VAL A 29 8.92 11.62 -0.80
N LYS A 30 8.32 12.79 -1.05
CA LYS A 30 6.96 13.16 -0.70
C LYS A 30 5.97 12.78 -1.79
N GLY A 31 4.84 12.17 -1.41
CA GLY A 31 3.70 11.93 -2.29
C GLY A 31 3.77 10.68 -3.18
N ASP A 32 4.90 9.98 -3.20
CA ASP A 32 5.11 8.77 -4.02
C ASP A 32 4.95 7.46 -3.24
N VAL A 33 4.08 7.44 -2.23
CA VAL A 33 3.77 6.23 -1.44
C VAL A 33 2.36 5.77 -1.78
N SER A 34 2.20 4.50 -2.13
CA SER A 34 0.91 3.87 -2.42
C SER A 34 0.67 2.67 -1.53
N LYS A 35 -0.60 2.37 -1.23
CA LYS A 35 -0.98 1.14 -0.53
C LYS A 35 -0.68 -0.05 -1.42
N ASP A 36 0.01 -1.02 -0.85
CA ASP A 36 0.21 -2.33 -1.45
C ASP A 36 -0.97 -3.17 -0.95
N TYR A 37 -2.01 -3.27 -1.78
CA TYR A 37 -3.14 -4.15 -1.51
C TYR A 37 -2.65 -5.57 -1.81
N ASP A 38 -2.62 -6.44 -0.80
CA ASP A 38 -2.34 -7.84 -1.01
C ASP A 38 -3.36 -8.39 -2.03
N ALA A 39 -2.88 -9.16 -3.02
CA ALA A 39 -3.71 -9.69 -4.10
C ALA A 39 -4.91 -10.49 -3.58
N ASP A 40 -4.79 -11.10 -2.40
CA ASP A 40 -5.87 -11.84 -1.71
C ASP A 40 -7.05 -10.94 -1.32
N THR A 41 -6.79 -9.67 -0.97
CA THR A 41 -7.84 -8.69 -0.67
C THR A 41 -8.58 -8.27 -1.94
N LEU A 42 -7.84 -7.97 -3.01
CA LEU A 42 -8.42 -7.60 -4.30
C LEU A 42 -9.22 -8.75 -4.93
N LEU A 43 -8.77 -10.00 -4.75
CA LEU A 43 -9.48 -11.18 -5.25
C LEU A 43 -10.80 -11.42 -4.51
N LYS A 44 -10.87 -11.18 -3.20
CA LYS A 44 -12.12 -11.34 -2.43
C LYS A 44 -13.21 -10.37 -2.87
N GLU A 45 -12.86 -9.10 -3.12
CA GLU A 45 -13.81 -8.11 -3.62
C GLU A 45 -14.41 -8.49 -4.98
N VAL A 46 -13.65 -9.16 -5.85
CA VAL A 46 -14.14 -9.60 -7.17
C VAL A 46 -15.05 -10.85 -7.09
N ILE A 47 -14.90 -11.68 -6.06
CA ILE A 47 -15.66 -12.94 -5.95
C ILE A 47 -17.02 -12.71 -5.27
N GLU A 48 -17.19 -11.65 -4.46
CA GLU A 48 -18.44 -11.36 -3.74
C GLU A 48 -19.51 -10.62 -4.57
N GLU A 49 -19.21 -10.13 -5.78
CA GLU A 49 -20.20 -9.45 -6.66
C GLU A 49 -21.04 -10.40 -7.54
N ASP A 50 -20.82 -11.72 -7.49
CA ASP A 50 -21.49 -12.71 -8.37
C ASP A 50 -22.34 -13.75 -7.62
N PHE A 51 -23.04 -13.35 -6.55
CA PHE A 51 -24.03 -14.21 -5.85
C PHE A 51 -25.36 -13.51 -5.53
#